data_AF-A0A3M7M9C3-F1
#
_entry.id   AF-A0A3M7M9C3-F1
#
_cell.length_a   1.000
_cell.length_b   1.000
_cell.length_c   1.000
_cell.angle_alpha   90.00
_cell.angle_beta   90.00
_cell.angle_gamma   90.00
#
_symmetry.space_group_name_H-M   'P 1'
#
loop_
_entity.id
_entity.type
_entity.pdbx_description
1 polymer ?
#
loop_
_entity_poly.entity_id
_entity_poly.type
_entity_poly.pdbx_seq_one_letter_code
_entity_poly.pdbx_strand_id
1 'polypeptide(L)'
;MTGFDFAGTVEDIGLEATKCGIMLGDRVCTVVLGMNPNEPTIGALSFEEGVLLGISFMTTGLAIFKSLGVPAAIQLLKLAGFDPVATCSPHNFDLVRSYGATAVFDYKDLGVVPAIKAYTKNGLRFALDCISTTASMQFCYQVIGRTGGNYTALEPYAEAVAQKRKVVRPDWVMGPRMMGKEIGWPKPHWRPADADIGRFGAEWTVTLQKLLDKGLIRPHLILVRQGGLPEVLGGIEHVREKRISGQKLVFTV
;
A
#
# COMPACT_ATOMS: atom_id res chain seq x y z
N MET A 1 -14.28 -1.79 -11.09
CA MET A 1 -13.10 -2.04 -10.23
C MET A 1 -13.62 -2.90 -9.09
N THR A 2 -13.31 -4.19 -9.09
CA THR A 2 -13.68 -5.08 -7.98
C THR A 2 -12.74 -4.86 -6.80
N GLY A 3 -13.10 -5.37 -5.62
CA GLY A 3 -12.16 -5.46 -4.51
C GLY A 3 -11.01 -6.40 -4.85
N PHE A 4 -9.81 -6.08 -4.34
CA PHE A 4 -8.69 -7.03 -4.32
C PHE A 4 -8.42 -7.57 -2.91
N ASP A 5 -8.98 -6.98 -1.86
CA ASP A 5 -8.79 -7.40 -0.47
C ASP A 5 -9.88 -8.40 -0.06
N PHE A 6 -9.47 -9.53 0.53
CA PHE A 6 -10.38 -10.57 1.00
C PHE A 6 -10.00 -11.06 2.40
N ALA A 7 -11.02 -11.47 3.16
CA ALA A 7 -10.86 -12.39 4.27
C ALA A 7 -12.11 -13.25 4.43
N GLY A 8 -11.96 -14.49 4.88
CA GLY A 8 -13.07 -15.41 5.05
C GLY A 8 -12.62 -16.70 5.73
N THR A 9 -13.56 -17.63 5.85
CA THR A 9 -13.32 -18.98 6.37
C THR A 9 -13.01 -19.92 5.22
N VAL A 10 -12.08 -20.86 5.40
CA VAL A 10 -11.76 -21.89 4.40
C VAL A 10 -12.84 -22.98 4.43
N GLU A 11 -13.67 -23.03 3.40
CA GLU A 11 -14.77 -24.01 3.26
C GLU A 11 -14.41 -25.25 2.42
N ASP A 12 -13.40 -25.15 1.55
CA ASP A 12 -12.86 -26.27 0.77
C ASP A 12 -11.36 -26.06 0.48
N ILE A 13 -10.61 -27.15 0.24
CA ILE A 13 -9.14 -27.16 0.07
C ILE A 13 -8.73 -28.05 -1.10
N GLY A 14 -8.14 -27.43 -2.12
CA GLY A 14 -7.47 -28.15 -3.20
C GLY A 14 -6.21 -28.89 -2.70
N LEU A 15 -5.93 -30.05 -3.30
CA LEU A 15 -4.82 -30.96 -2.92
C LEU A 15 -3.48 -30.27 -2.61
N GLU A 16 -3.08 -29.28 -3.41
CA GLU A 16 -1.82 -28.56 -3.23
C GLU A 16 -1.82 -27.59 -2.03
N ALA A 17 -2.98 -27.03 -1.66
CA ALA A 17 -3.10 -26.09 -0.54
C ALA A 17 -2.95 -26.76 0.83
N THR A 18 -3.20 -28.08 0.94
CA THR A 18 -2.92 -28.86 2.16
C THR A 18 -1.44 -28.78 2.57
N LYS A 19 -0.53 -28.63 1.61
CA LYS A 19 0.93 -28.51 1.83
C LYS A 19 1.32 -27.17 2.47
N CYS A 20 0.43 -26.18 2.47
CA CYS A 20 0.64 -24.87 3.08
C CYS A 20 0.21 -24.82 4.55
N GLY A 21 -0.29 -25.92 5.13
CA GLY A 21 -0.75 -25.98 6.52
C GLY A 21 -2.10 -25.28 6.77
N ILE A 22 -2.85 -24.98 5.71
CA ILE A 22 -4.22 -24.42 5.77
C ILE A 22 -5.21 -25.57 5.98
N MET A 23 -6.20 -25.36 6.83
CA MET A 23 -7.24 -26.34 7.22
C MET A 23 -8.65 -25.79 7.04
N LEU A 24 -9.64 -26.69 6.93
CA LEU A 24 -11.05 -26.31 6.88
C LEU A 24 -11.43 -25.59 8.18
N GLY A 25 -12.14 -24.47 8.07
CA GLY A 25 -12.46 -23.61 9.20
C GLY A 25 -11.39 -22.56 9.55
N ASP A 26 -10.21 -22.58 8.93
CA ASP A 26 -9.21 -21.53 9.14
C ASP A 26 -9.74 -20.18 8.65
N ARG A 27 -9.42 -19.12 9.40
CA ARG A 27 -9.73 -17.74 9.02
C ARG A 27 -8.52 -17.17 8.27
N VAL A 28 -8.69 -16.97 6.96
CA VAL A 28 -7.64 -16.53 6.06
C VAL A 28 -7.94 -15.15 5.49
N CYS A 29 -6.90 -14.46 5.05
CA CYS A 29 -7.00 -13.23 4.28
C CYS A 29 -5.92 -13.19 3.21
N THR A 30 -6.22 -12.58 2.07
CA THR A 30 -5.28 -12.51 0.95
C THR A 30 -5.64 -11.37 0.00
N VAL A 31 -4.74 -11.11 -0.95
CA VAL A 31 -5.04 -10.32 -2.14
C VAL A 31 -5.48 -11.24 -3.27
N VAL A 32 -6.53 -10.85 -3.98
CA VAL A 32 -7.07 -11.59 -5.12
C VAL A 32 -7.19 -10.67 -6.33
N LEU A 33 -6.70 -11.10 -7.49
CA LEU A 33 -6.90 -10.40 -8.75
C LEU A 33 -8.25 -10.77 -9.38
N GLY A 34 -9.36 -10.32 -8.79
CA GLY A 34 -10.73 -10.60 -9.27
C GLY A 34 -11.09 -10.04 -10.66
N MET A 35 -10.13 -9.42 -11.36
CA MET A 35 -10.23 -8.96 -12.75
C MET A 35 -9.01 -9.41 -13.59
N ASN A 36 -8.40 -10.56 -13.26
CA ASN A 36 -7.32 -11.14 -14.06
C ASN A 36 -7.91 -11.80 -15.32
N PRO A 37 -7.69 -11.27 -16.55
CA PRO A 37 -8.20 -11.89 -17.77
C PRO A 37 -7.58 -13.28 -18.03
N ASN A 38 -6.40 -13.55 -17.45
CA ASN A 38 -5.71 -14.83 -17.58
C ASN A 38 -6.24 -15.90 -16.61
N GLU A 39 -6.95 -15.51 -15.54
CA GLU A 39 -7.48 -16.42 -14.50
C GLU A 39 -8.92 -16.00 -14.10
N PRO A 40 -9.89 -16.06 -15.04
CA PRO A 40 -11.24 -15.49 -14.85
C PRO A 40 -12.11 -16.23 -13.82
N THR A 41 -11.66 -17.38 -13.33
CA THR A 41 -12.33 -18.17 -12.28
C THR A 41 -11.97 -17.71 -10.86
N ILE A 42 -11.04 -16.76 -10.72
CA ILE A 42 -10.55 -16.27 -9.42
C ILE A 42 -11.33 -15.03 -8.99
N GLY A 43 -11.94 -15.07 -7.79
CA GLY A 43 -12.73 -13.98 -7.18
C GLY A 43 -12.67 -14.00 -5.64
N ALA A 44 -13.23 -12.98 -4.97
CA ALA A 44 -13.08 -12.77 -3.52
C ALA A 44 -14.21 -11.93 -2.89
N LEU A 45 -14.64 -12.26 -1.66
CA LEU A 45 -15.77 -11.64 -0.91
C LEU A 45 -15.53 -11.61 0.62
N SER A 46 -15.45 -10.44 1.27
CA SER A 46 -14.76 -10.32 2.58
C SER A 46 -15.58 -10.26 3.88
N PHE A 47 -15.02 -10.78 4.99
CA PHE A 47 -15.37 -10.52 6.40
C PHE A 47 -14.33 -9.64 7.14
N GLU A 48 -14.74 -9.06 8.27
CA GLU A 48 -14.15 -7.86 8.91
C GLU A 48 -12.64 -7.88 9.19
N GLU A 49 -12.11 -8.93 9.83
CA GLU A 49 -10.82 -8.83 10.54
C GLU A 49 -9.57 -9.01 9.67
N GLY A 50 -9.70 -9.52 8.43
CA GLY A 50 -8.55 -9.81 7.56
C GLY A 50 -8.39 -8.92 6.32
N VAL A 51 -9.41 -8.15 5.93
CA VAL A 51 -9.38 -7.21 4.76
C VAL A 51 -8.21 -6.22 4.86
N LEU A 52 -7.77 -5.96 6.08
CA LEU A 52 -6.68 -5.06 6.41
C LEU A 52 -5.32 -5.52 5.88
N LEU A 53 -5.13 -6.81 5.63
CA LEU A 53 -3.83 -7.40 5.28
C LEU A 53 -3.57 -7.56 3.78
N GLY A 54 -4.46 -7.05 2.93
CA GLY A 54 -4.40 -7.18 1.47
C GLY A 54 -3.43 -6.22 0.75
N ILE A 55 -3.93 -5.45 -0.23
CA ILE A 55 -3.14 -4.58 -1.13
C ILE A 55 -2.18 -3.72 -0.32
N SER A 56 -2.63 -3.11 0.78
CA SER A 56 -1.81 -2.21 1.59
C SER A 56 -0.50 -2.86 2.06
N PHE A 57 -0.47 -4.18 2.23
CA PHE A 57 0.68 -4.94 2.69
C PHE A 57 1.51 -5.55 1.56
N MET A 58 0.90 -6.03 0.47
CA MET A 58 1.65 -6.43 -0.75
C MET A 58 2.31 -5.22 -1.43
N THR A 59 1.58 -4.12 -1.57
CA THR A 59 2.11 -2.85 -2.07
C THR A 59 3.18 -2.32 -1.13
N THR A 60 3.02 -2.42 0.20
CA THR A 60 4.11 -2.08 1.14
C THR A 60 5.31 -3.00 0.95
N GLY A 61 5.14 -4.29 0.67
CA GLY A 61 6.23 -5.23 0.40
C GLY A 61 7.02 -4.94 -0.87
N LEU A 62 6.33 -4.75 -1.99
CA LEU A 62 6.98 -4.39 -3.24
C LEU A 62 7.60 -2.98 -3.19
N ALA A 63 7.00 -2.09 -2.40
CA ALA A 63 7.59 -0.80 -2.10
C ALA A 63 8.82 -0.97 -1.17
N ILE A 64 8.81 -1.81 -0.14
CA ILE A 64 10.02 -2.12 0.65
C ILE A 64 11.13 -2.72 -0.23
N PHE A 65 10.77 -3.51 -1.25
CA PHE A 65 11.68 -4.07 -2.25
C PHE A 65 12.22 -3.04 -3.28
N LYS A 66 11.55 -1.90 -3.49
CA LYS A 66 11.89 -0.89 -4.53
C LYS A 66 12.15 0.52 -3.97
N SER A 67 11.19 1.09 -3.25
CA SER A 67 11.31 2.23 -2.33
C SER A 67 9.99 2.43 -1.55
N LEU A 68 10.12 2.71 -0.24
CA LEU A 68 9.16 2.23 0.78
C LEU A 68 7.83 3.00 0.88
N GLY A 69 6.70 2.33 0.59
CA GLY A 69 5.57 2.25 1.51
C GLY A 69 4.09 2.40 1.07
N VAL A 70 3.20 2.29 2.07
CA VAL A 70 1.75 2.64 2.18
C VAL A 70 1.49 2.83 3.73
N PRO A 71 0.30 2.93 4.36
CA PRO A 71 0.20 3.13 5.82
C PRO A 71 0.90 2.09 6.72
N ALA A 72 0.92 0.81 6.34
CA ALA A 72 1.72 -0.23 7.03
C ALA A 72 3.23 0.11 7.03
N ALA A 73 3.68 0.91 6.07
CA ALA A 73 5.07 1.25 5.91
C ALA A 73 5.59 2.33 6.84
N ILE A 74 4.75 3.17 7.47
CA ILE A 74 5.28 4.05 8.52
C ILE A 74 5.83 3.20 9.67
N GLN A 75 5.09 2.14 10.03
CA GLN A 75 5.49 1.15 11.02
C GLN A 75 6.71 0.35 10.54
N LEU A 76 6.67 -0.17 9.31
CA LEU A 76 7.77 -0.98 8.76
C LEU A 76 9.05 -0.18 8.47
N LEU A 77 8.95 1.10 8.08
CA LEU A 77 10.07 2.05 8.02
C LEU A 77 10.70 2.23 9.40
N LYS A 78 9.87 2.43 10.43
CA LYS A 78 10.35 2.62 11.80
C LYS A 78 11.03 1.37 12.33
N LEU A 79 10.47 0.18 12.08
CA LEU A 79 11.08 -1.12 12.40
C LEU A 79 12.38 -1.37 11.62
N ALA A 80 12.47 -0.89 10.37
CA ALA A 80 13.69 -0.95 9.55
C ALA A 80 14.72 0.15 9.89
N GLY A 81 14.50 0.93 10.96
CA GLY A 81 15.46 1.93 11.46
C GLY A 81 15.46 3.28 10.73
N PHE A 82 14.48 3.55 9.86
CA PHE A 82 14.31 4.85 9.23
C PHE A 82 13.63 5.85 10.18
N ASP A 83 13.71 7.14 9.85
CA ASP A 83 12.96 8.23 10.51
C ASP A 83 11.80 8.68 9.61
N PRO A 84 10.56 8.17 9.79
CA PRO A 84 9.48 8.45 8.87
C PRO A 84 8.93 9.87 9.11
N VAL A 85 8.93 10.68 8.05
CA VAL A 85 8.25 11.97 8.00
C VAL A 85 7.04 11.84 7.09
N ALA A 86 5.88 12.32 7.54
CA ALA A 86 4.62 12.19 6.81
C ALA A 86 3.96 13.55 6.56
N THR A 87 3.10 13.61 5.55
CA THR A 87 2.19 14.73 5.31
C THR A 87 0.75 14.22 5.23
N CYS A 88 -0.17 14.85 5.95
CA CYS A 88 -1.60 14.53 5.91
C CYS A 88 -2.42 15.74 6.39
N SER A 89 -3.75 15.64 6.44
CA SER A 89 -4.59 16.69 7.04
C SER A 89 -4.43 16.72 8.57
N PRO A 90 -4.53 17.89 9.23
CA PRO A 90 -4.30 18.03 10.67
C PRO A 90 -5.08 17.06 11.57
N HIS A 91 -6.33 16.74 11.22
CA HIS A 91 -7.17 15.80 11.97
C HIS A 91 -6.66 14.35 11.98
N ASN A 92 -5.71 14.00 11.12
CA ASN A 92 -5.05 12.68 11.08
C ASN A 92 -3.65 12.69 11.70
N PHE A 93 -3.17 13.81 12.27
CA PHE A 93 -1.79 13.90 12.79
C PHE A 93 -1.49 12.87 13.87
N ASP A 94 -2.35 12.74 14.88
CA ASP A 94 -2.11 11.83 16.00
C ASP A 94 -2.24 10.37 15.58
N LEU A 95 -3.15 10.07 14.65
CA LEU A 95 -3.24 8.77 14.01
C LEU A 95 -1.92 8.40 13.31
N VAL A 96 -1.37 9.32 12.50
CA VAL A 96 -0.12 9.09 11.75
C VAL A 96 1.11 8.99 12.67
N ARG A 97 1.18 9.79 13.73
CA ARG A 97 2.19 9.64 14.81
C ARG A 97 2.07 8.28 15.50
N SER A 98 0.85 7.81 15.76
CA SER A 98 0.58 6.51 16.39
C SER A 98 0.91 5.30 15.50
N TYR A 99 1.30 5.52 14.24
CA TYR A 99 1.90 4.51 13.36
C TYR A 99 3.44 4.64 13.24
N GLY A 100 4.08 5.52 14.00
CA GLY A 100 5.54 5.65 14.08
C GLY A 100 6.16 6.80 13.30
N ALA A 101 5.36 7.73 12.75
CA ALA A 101 5.89 8.93 12.11
C ALA A 101 6.49 9.87 13.16
N THR A 102 7.77 10.23 13.01
CA THR A 102 8.47 11.09 13.96
C THR A 102 8.09 12.56 13.77
N ALA A 103 7.78 12.97 12.54
CA ALA A 103 7.22 14.29 12.25
C ALA A 103 6.06 14.16 11.25
N VAL A 104 5.04 15.01 11.44
CA VAL A 104 3.85 15.08 10.58
C VAL A 104 3.53 16.54 10.29
N PHE A 105 3.30 16.86 9.02
CA PHE A 105 3.03 18.22 8.54
C PHE A 105 1.73 18.29 7.73
N ASP A 106 1.10 19.48 7.66
CA ASP A 106 -0.03 19.71 6.77
C ASP A 106 0.50 19.95 5.35
N TYR A 107 0.04 19.16 4.38
CA TYR A 107 0.39 19.34 2.97
C TYR A 107 -0.20 20.62 2.36
N LYS A 108 -1.14 21.29 3.03
CA LYS A 108 -1.74 22.57 2.63
C LYS A 108 -1.01 23.80 3.17
N ASP A 109 -0.13 23.64 4.15
CA ASP A 109 0.64 24.76 4.71
C ASP A 109 1.64 25.28 3.67
N LEU A 110 1.61 26.58 3.37
CA LEU A 110 2.53 27.23 2.43
C LEU A 110 4.00 27.13 2.89
N GLY A 111 4.23 26.97 4.20
CA GLY A 111 5.55 26.78 4.83
C GLY A 111 6.03 25.32 4.90
N VAL A 112 5.25 24.33 4.44
CA VAL A 112 5.58 22.91 4.65
C VAL A 112 6.89 22.46 4.00
N VAL A 113 7.20 22.95 2.80
CA VAL A 113 8.41 22.56 2.05
C VAL A 113 9.70 23.03 2.77
N PRO A 114 9.85 24.31 3.17
CA PRO A 114 11.00 24.72 3.98
C PRO A 114 11.00 24.06 5.37
N ALA A 115 9.84 23.78 5.99
CA ALA A 115 9.77 23.07 7.27
C ALA A 115 10.32 21.64 7.19
N ILE A 116 9.89 20.85 6.19
CA ILE A 116 10.41 19.49 5.95
C ILE A 116 11.91 19.54 5.62
N LYS A 117 12.38 20.53 4.86
CA LYS A 117 13.82 20.70 4.59
C LYS A 117 14.62 21.04 5.84
N ALA A 118 14.11 21.92 6.71
CA ALA A 118 14.76 22.24 7.97
C ALA A 118 14.86 21.00 8.87
N TYR A 119 13.74 20.29 9.07
CA TYR A 119 13.68 19.05 9.86
C TYR A 119 14.67 17.99 9.33
N THR A 120 14.63 17.71 8.02
CA THR A 120 15.50 16.70 7.37
C THR A 120 16.93 17.19 7.11
N LYS A 121 17.31 18.40 7.57
CA LYS A 121 18.62 19.04 7.29
C LYS A 121 18.97 19.09 5.80
N ASN A 122 17.95 19.26 4.95
CA ASN A 122 17.99 19.21 3.47
C ASN A 122 18.55 17.88 2.91
N GLY A 123 18.44 16.81 3.69
CA GLY A 123 19.03 15.49 3.45
C GLY A 123 18.05 14.38 3.10
N LEU A 124 16.76 14.67 2.87
CA LEU A 124 15.76 13.66 2.49
C LEU A 124 16.17 12.93 1.20
N ARG A 125 16.41 11.60 1.29
CA ARG A 125 16.85 10.75 0.17
C ARG A 125 15.76 9.87 -0.44
N PHE A 126 14.64 9.67 0.26
CA PHE A 126 13.56 8.81 -0.16
C PHE A 126 12.24 9.57 -0.02
N ALA A 127 11.39 9.52 -1.05
CA ALA A 127 10.03 10.03 -0.99
C ALA A 127 9.07 9.01 -1.59
N LEU A 128 8.03 8.70 -0.83
CA LEU A 128 6.88 7.90 -1.26
C LEU A 128 5.70 8.83 -1.53
N ASP A 129 5.12 8.74 -2.72
CA ASP A 129 3.92 9.47 -3.10
C ASP A 129 2.68 8.55 -3.11
N CYS A 130 1.97 8.52 -1.98
CA CYS A 130 0.68 7.84 -1.82
C CYS A 130 -0.49 8.51 -2.57
N ILE A 131 -0.29 9.67 -3.20
CA ILE A 131 -1.33 10.43 -3.91
C ILE A 131 -1.13 10.33 -5.43
N SER A 132 0.12 10.20 -5.89
CA SER A 132 0.53 9.89 -7.27
C SER A 132 -0.06 10.83 -8.34
N THR A 133 -0.23 12.11 -7.99
CA THR A 133 -0.60 13.18 -8.92
C THR A 133 0.62 13.98 -9.38
N THR A 134 0.49 14.72 -10.48
CA THR A 134 1.52 15.67 -10.92
C THR A 134 1.92 16.66 -9.83
N ALA A 135 0.97 17.11 -8.99
CA ALA A 135 1.21 18.06 -7.91
C ALA A 135 1.96 17.41 -6.72
N SER A 136 1.57 16.21 -6.31
CA SER A 136 2.25 15.48 -5.22
C SER A 136 3.64 15.00 -5.64
N MET A 137 3.85 14.65 -6.91
CA MET A 137 5.20 14.38 -7.44
C MET A 137 6.07 15.64 -7.41
N GLN A 138 5.54 16.79 -7.82
CA GLN A 138 6.26 18.07 -7.74
C GLN A 138 6.61 18.43 -6.29
N PHE A 139 5.68 18.22 -5.36
CA PHE A 139 5.92 18.39 -3.92
C PHE A 139 7.07 17.50 -3.42
N CYS A 140 7.04 16.20 -3.72
CA CYS A 140 8.11 15.27 -3.37
C CYS A 140 9.46 15.71 -3.97
N TYR A 141 9.47 16.12 -5.24
CA TYR A 141 10.65 16.65 -5.92
C TYR A 141 11.15 17.98 -5.33
N GLN A 142 10.30 18.76 -4.68
CA GLN A 142 10.71 19.96 -3.95
C GLN A 142 11.36 19.61 -2.60
N VAL A 143 10.86 18.63 -1.84
CA VAL A 143 11.41 18.27 -0.51
C VAL A 143 12.63 17.35 -0.54
N ILE A 144 12.80 16.51 -1.57
CA ILE A 144 14.01 15.69 -1.74
C ILE A 144 15.27 16.57 -1.78
N GLY A 145 16.28 16.18 -1.02
CA GLY A 145 17.52 16.94 -0.82
C GLY A 145 18.27 17.28 -2.11
N ARG A 146 19.19 18.26 -2.04
CA ARG A 146 19.89 18.79 -3.22
C ARG A 146 20.67 17.72 -4.01
N THR A 147 21.22 16.73 -3.32
CA THR A 147 22.00 15.61 -3.86
C THR A 147 21.16 14.54 -4.55
N GLY A 148 19.83 14.69 -4.57
CA GLY A 148 18.92 13.73 -5.16
C GLY A 148 18.63 12.52 -4.28
N GLY A 149 17.99 11.51 -4.85
CA GLY A 149 17.39 10.42 -4.10
C GLY A 149 16.41 9.60 -4.93
N ASN A 150 15.60 8.79 -4.26
CA ASN A 150 14.60 7.94 -4.89
C ASN A 150 13.21 8.52 -4.63
N TYR A 151 12.42 8.63 -5.70
CA TYR A 151 11.00 8.92 -5.67
C TYR A 151 10.24 7.64 -6.04
N THR A 152 9.17 7.30 -5.32
CA THR A 152 8.33 6.16 -5.69
C THR A 152 6.86 6.48 -5.49
N ALA A 153 6.08 6.28 -6.55
CA ALA A 153 4.64 6.46 -6.55
C ALA A 153 3.91 5.13 -6.40
N LEU A 154 2.64 5.17 -5.99
CA LEU A 154 1.77 3.99 -6.01
C LEU A 154 1.14 3.73 -7.39
N GLU A 155 1.06 4.77 -8.22
CA GLU A 155 0.56 4.72 -9.61
C GLU A 155 1.61 5.25 -10.60
N PRO A 156 1.45 5.08 -11.92
CA PRO A 156 2.35 5.66 -12.92
C PRO A 156 2.53 7.18 -12.75
N TYR A 157 3.79 7.61 -12.64
CA TYR A 157 4.14 9.00 -12.34
C TYR A 157 4.21 9.89 -13.60
N ALA A 158 4.25 11.21 -13.40
CA ALA A 158 4.33 12.18 -14.50
C ALA A 158 5.78 12.32 -15.06
N GLU A 159 6.06 11.72 -16.22
CA GLU A 159 7.38 11.81 -16.89
C GLU A 159 7.88 13.25 -17.10
N ALA A 160 6.99 14.20 -17.40
CA ALA A 160 7.31 15.62 -17.54
C ALA A 160 7.82 16.28 -16.23
N VAL A 161 7.57 15.67 -15.07
CA VAL A 161 8.15 16.08 -13.77
C VAL A 161 9.44 15.32 -13.50
N ALA A 162 9.51 14.02 -13.82
CA ALA A 162 10.72 13.21 -13.69
C ALA A 162 11.95 13.86 -14.35
N GLN A 163 11.76 14.35 -15.58
CA GLN A 163 12.83 14.98 -16.38
C GLN A 163 13.41 16.26 -15.75
N LYS A 164 12.69 16.92 -14.82
CA LYS A 164 13.12 18.19 -14.20
C LYS A 164 14.28 18.04 -13.22
N ARG A 165 14.48 16.87 -12.62
CA ARG A 165 15.59 16.58 -11.70
C ARG A 165 16.17 15.19 -11.96
N LYS A 166 17.11 15.06 -12.90
CA LYS A 166 17.80 13.79 -13.24
C LYS A 166 18.53 13.12 -12.06
N VAL A 167 18.85 13.87 -11.00
CA VAL A 167 19.42 13.33 -9.74
C VAL A 167 18.38 12.65 -8.85
N VAL A 168 17.09 12.80 -9.14
CA VAL A 168 16.02 12.04 -8.49
C VAL A 168 15.65 10.89 -9.41
N ARG A 169 15.77 9.65 -8.92
CA ARG A 169 15.38 8.44 -9.65
C ARG A 169 13.92 8.10 -9.33
N PRO A 170 12.99 8.23 -10.29
CA PRO A 170 11.62 7.81 -10.08
C PRO A 170 11.45 6.30 -10.33
N ASP A 171 10.52 5.69 -9.62
CA ASP A 171 9.93 4.37 -9.89
C ASP A 171 8.46 4.42 -9.45
N TRP A 172 7.71 3.34 -9.67
CA TRP A 172 6.37 3.18 -9.13
C TRP A 172 6.04 1.71 -8.84
N VAL A 173 5.12 1.50 -7.90
CA VAL A 173 4.78 0.18 -7.37
C VAL A 173 3.76 -0.50 -8.26
N MET A 174 4.11 -1.66 -8.81
CA MET A 174 3.18 -2.55 -9.52
C MET A 174 2.79 -3.70 -8.59
N GLY A 175 1.96 -3.44 -7.58
CA GLY A 175 1.65 -4.38 -6.47
C GLY A 175 1.44 -5.84 -6.87
N PRO A 176 0.66 -6.14 -7.93
CA PRO A 176 0.48 -7.50 -8.44
C PRO A 176 1.75 -8.27 -8.84
N ARG A 177 2.91 -7.62 -9.03
CA ARG A 177 4.19 -8.31 -9.30
C ARG A 177 4.58 -9.29 -8.20
N MET A 178 4.12 -9.07 -6.96
CA MET A 178 4.39 -9.94 -5.81
C MET A 178 3.88 -11.38 -5.97
N MET A 179 2.96 -11.65 -6.90
CA MET A 179 2.53 -13.01 -7.23
C MET A 179 3.51 -13.75 -8.17
N GLY A 180 4.50 -13.05 -8.74
CA GLY A 180 5.44 -13.61 -9.72
C GLY A 180 4.85 -14.06 -11.06
N LYS A 181 3.53 -13.91 -11.26
CA LYS A 181 2.82 -14.20 -12.51
C LYS A 181 2.93 -13.03 -13.51
N GLU A 182 2.62 -13.30 -14.77
CA GLU A 182 2.49 -12.24 -15.79
C GLU A 182 1.31 -11.31 -15.45
N ILE A 183 1.48 -10.01 -15.69
CA ILE A 183 0.43 -9.00 -15.60
C ILE A 183 0.07 -8.60 -17.04
N GLY A 184 -0.97 -9.21 -17.59
CA GLY A 184 -1.46 -8.98 -18.96
C GLY A 184 -2.16 -7.64 -19.21
N TRP A 185 -2.02 -6.66 -18.31
CA TRP A 185 -2.68 -5.34 -18.44
C TRP A 185 -1.98 -4.47 -19.49
N PRO A 186 -2.67 -3.50 -20.14
CA PRO A 186 -2.03 -2.59 -21.10
C PRO A 186 -0.85 -1.81 -20.53
N LYS A 187 0.07 -1.34 -21.39
CA LYS A 187 1.12 -0.39 -21.00
C LYS A 187 0.49 0.87 -20.35
N PRO A 188 1.09 1.44 -19.30
CA PRO A 188 2.39 1.12 -18.71
C PRO A 188 2.35 -0.03 -17.68
N HIS A 189 1.23 -0.72 -17.49
CA HIS A 189 1.03 -1.70 -16.42
C HIS A 189 1.49 -3.12 -16.74
N TRP A 190 1.61 -3.48 -18.04
CA TRP A 190 2.13 -4.80 -18.44
C TRP A 190 3.45 -5.16 -17.74
N ARG A 191 3.58 -6.41 -17.29
CA ARG A 191 4.84 -6.96 -16.78
C ARG A 191 4.95 -8.46 -17.10
N PRO A 192 6.16 -8.97 -17.41
CA PRO A 192 6.38 -10.41 -17.52
C PRO A 192 6.28 -11.08 -16.14
N ALA A 193 6.07 -12.40 -16.15
CA ALA A 193 6.26 -13.27 -15.00
C ALA A 193 7.70 -13.19 -14.45
N ASP A 194 7.84 -13.38 -13.15
CA ASP A 194 9.07 -13.18 -12.39
C ASP A 194 9.04 -14.07 -11.13
N ALA A 195 9.58 -15.28 -11.25
CA ALA A 195 9.55 -16.28 -10.17
C ALA A 195 10.32 -15.82 -8.92
N ASP A 196 11.28 -14.90 -9.05
CA ASP A 196 12.11 -14.43 -7.95
C ASP A 196 11.34 -13.42 -7.10
N ILE A 197 10.61 -12.50 -7.75
CA ILE A 197 9.66 -11.62 -7.05
C ILE A 197 8.48 -12.43 -6.47
N GLY A 198 8.05 -13.51 -7.12
CA GLY A 198 7.07 -14.43 -6.56
C GLY A 198 7.52 -15.09 -5.25
N ARG A 199 8.76 -15.59 -5.18
CA ARG A 199 9.35 -16.12 -3.94
C ARG A 199 9.47 -15.06 -2.86
N PHE A 200 9.97 -13.87 -3.21
CA PHE A 200 10.00 -12.72 -2.29
C PHE A 200 8.60 -12.37 -1.76
N GLY A 201 7.56 -12.41 -2.60
CA GLY A 201 6.18 -12.16 -2.17
C GLY A 201 5.65 -13.16 -1.15
N ALA A 202 5.97 -14.44 -1.32
CA ALA A 202 5.63 -15.49 -0.35
C ALA A 202 6.39 -15.29 0.99
N GLU A 203 7.71 -15.10 0.95
CA GLU A 203 8.54 -14.86 2.13
C GLU A 203 8.12 -13.58 2.87
N TRP A 204 7.77 -12.52 2.13
CA TRP A 204 7.29 -11.27 2.66
C TRP A 204 5.95 -11.42 3.38
N THR A 205 5.02 -12.20 2.82
CA THR A 205 3.71 -12.47 3.43
C THR A 205 3.87 -13.20 4.76
N VAL A 206 4.73 -14.22 4.82
CA VAL A 206 5.08 -14.92 6.07
C VAL A 206 5.77 -13.99 7.09
N THR A 207 6.61 -13.06 6.61
CA THR A 207 7.28 -12.08 7.47
C THR A 207 6.27 -11.10 8.08
N LEU A 208 5.32 -10.61 7.29
CA LEU A 208 4.26 -9.72 7.76
C LEU A 208 3.37 -10.36 8.81
N GLN A 209 2.94 -11.62 8.60
CA GLN A 209 2.16 -12.37 9.59
C GLN A 209 2.90 -12.41 10.93
N LYS A 210 4.19 -12.79 10.92
CA LYS A 210 5.04 -12.81 12.12
C LYS A 210 5.21 -11.45 12.81
N LEU A 211 5.09 -10.33 12.09
CA LEU A 211 5.14 -8.98 12.67
C LEU A 211 3.80 -8.59 13.30
N LEU A 212 2.68 -9.03 12.73
CA LEU A 212 1.33 -8.84 13.25
C LEU A 212 1.10 -9.69 14.50
N ASP A 213 1.46 -10.98 14.45
CA ASP A 213 1.34 -11.93 15.58
C ASP A 213 2.10 -11.45 16.83
N LYS A 214 3.25 -10.76 16.61
CA LYS A 214 4.07 -10.17 17.67
C LYS A 214 3.61 -8.78 18.11
N GLY A 215 2.55 -8.23 17.52
CA GLY A 215 2.08 -6.87 17.77
C GLY A 215 3.07 -5.75 17.40
N LEU A 216 4.10 -6.06 16.58
CA LEU A 216 5.12 -5.09 16.16
C LEU A 216 4.58 -4.12 15.10
N ILE A 217 3.58 -4.57 14.35
CA ILE A 217 2.76 -3.73 13.48
C ILE A 217 1.29 -4.03 13.74
N ARG A 218 0.43 -3.05 13.54
CA ARG A 218 -1.02 -3.18 13.60
C ARG A 218 -1.68 -2.72 12.30
N PRO A 219 -2.85 -3.26 11.95
CA PRO A 219 -3.57 -2.84 10.75
C PRO A 219 -4.08 -1.38 10.82
N HIS A 220 -4.61 -0.89 9.70
CA HIS A 220 -5.28 0.41 9.67
C HIS A 220 -6.61 0.37 10.46
N LEU A 221 -7.11 1.52 10.92
CA LEU A 221 -8.43 1.58 11.55
C LEU A 221 -9.50 1.18 10.55
N ILE A 222 -10.47 0.35 10.97
CA ILE A 222 -11.62 -0.04 10.15
C ILE A 222 -12.82 0.87 10.40
N LEU A 223 -13.57 1.11 9.33
CA LEU A 223 -14.93 1.62 9.37
C LEU A 223 -15.84 0.52 8.80
N VAL A 224 -16.46 -0.25 9.69
CA VAL A 224 -17.41 -1.29 9.30
C VAL A 224 -18.74 -0.66 8.85
N ARG A 225 -19.32 -1.23 7.79
CA ARG A 225 -20.68 -0.99 7.33
C ARG A 225 -21.39 -2.33 7.11
N GLN A 226 -22.63 -2.39 7.58
CA GLN A 226 -23.53 -3.52 7.36
C GLN A 226 -24.28 -3.34 6.03
N GLY A 227 -24.84 -4.42 5.50
CA GLY A 227 -25.71 -4.40 4.30
C GLY A 227 -25.19 -5.20 3.09
N GLY A 228 -24.07 -5.91 3.23
CA GLY A 228 -23.61 -6.85 2.21
C GLY A 228 -23.14 -6.20 0.91
N LEU A 229 -23.08 -7.03 -0.13
CA LEU A 229 -22.62 -6.64 -1.47
C LEU A 229 -23.35 -5.44 -2.10
N PRO A 230 -24.68 -5.23 -1.96
CA PRO A 230 -25.36 -4.07 -2.52
C PRO A 230 -24.77 -2.73 -2.04
N GLU A 231 -24.44 -2.62 -0.76
CA GLU A 231 -23.92 -1.39 -0.15
C GLU A 231 -22.46 -1.08 -0.54
N VAL A 232 -21.71 -2.07 -1.02
CA VAL A 232 -20.32 -1.89 -1.50
C VAL A 232 -20.25 -0.86 -2.62
N LEU A 233 -21.26 -0.78 -3.49
CA LEU A 233 -21.31 0.20 -4.58
C LEU A 233 -21.39 1.65 -4.05
N GLY A 234 -22.23 1.91 -3.05
CA GLY A 234 -22.29 3.21 -2.36
C GLY A 234 -20.99 3.50 -1.59
N GLY A 235 -20.38 2.47 -1.00
CA GLY A 235 -19.08 2.57 -0.36
C GLY A 235 -17.95 2.99 -1.30
N ILE A 236 -17.93 2.46 -2.53
CA ILE A 236 -16.95 2.86 -3.56
C ILE A 236 -17.11 4.34 -3.91
N GLU A 237 -18.34 4.87 -3.97
CA GLU A 237 -18.57 6.30 -4.22
C GLU A 237 -18.05 7.16 -3.06
N HIS A 238 -18.34 6.78 -1.81
CA HIS A 238 -17.81 7.48 -0.63
C HIS A 238 -16.28 7.52 -0.59
N VAL A 239 -15.59 6.49 -1.08
CA VAL A 239 -14.13 6.48 -1.24
C VAL A 239 -13.70 7.41 -2.38
N ARG A 240 -14.38 7.36 -3.54
CA ARG A 240 -14.09 8.23 -4.71
C ARG A 240 -14.21 9.71 -4.38
N GLU A 241 -15.26 10.07 -3.65
CA GLU A 241 -15.56 11.42 -3.18
C GLU A 241 -14.70 11.86 -1.97
N LYS A 242 -13.78 11.00 -1.51
CA LYS A 242 -12.87 11.25 -0.38
C LYS A 242 -13.60 11.53 0.95
N ARG A 243 -14.81 10.98 1.12
CA ARG A 243 -15.59 11.06 2.37
C ARG A 243 -15.04 10.16 3.48
N ILE A 244 -14.21 9.18 3.13
CA ILE A 244 -13.51 8.30 4.07
C ILE A 244 -12.11 8.86 4.36
N SER A 245 -11.74 9.02 5.64
CA SER A 245 -10.45 9.58 6.06
C SER A 245 -9.90 8.83 7.27
N GLY A 246 -8.60 8.50 7.24
CA GLY A 246 -7.92 7.82 8.35
C GLY A 246 -8.43 6.40 8.67
N GLN A 247 -9.27 5.84 7.81
CA GLN A 247 -9.96 4.55 8.02
C GLN A 247 -10.07 3.77 6.71
N LYS A 248 -10.05 2.44 6.83
CA LYS A 248 -10.40 1.49 5.75
C LYS A 248 -11.89 1.20 5.85
N LEU A 249 -12.66 1.55 4.81
CA LEU A 249 -14.05 1.13 4.71
C LEU A 249 -14.12 -0.38 4.46
N VAL A 250 -14.90 -1.09 5.28
CA VAL A 250 -15.09 -2.55 5.21
C VAL A 250 -16.60 -2.83 5.24
N PHE A 251 -17.05 -3.76 4.40
CA PHE A 251 -18.42 -4.27 4.42
C PHE A 251 -18.42 -5.71 4.91
N THR A 252 -19.36 -6.05 5.80
CA THR A 252 -19.75 -7.42 6.10
C THR A 252 -20.69 -7.93 5.02
N VAL A 253 -20.51 -9.19 4.62
CA VAL A 253 -21.31 -9.90 3.61
C VAL A 253 -21.89 -11.17 4.23
#